data_AF-A0A949FJ23-F1
#
_entry.id   AF-A0A949FJ23-F1
#
_cell.length_a   1.000
_cell.length_b   1.000
_cell.length_c   1.000
_cell.angle_alpha   90.00
_cell.angle_beta   90.00
_cell.angle_gamma   90.00
#
_symmetry.space_group_name_H-M   'P 1'
#
loop_
_entity.id
_entity.type
_entity.pdbx_description
1 polymer ?
#
loop_
_entity_poly.entity_id
_entity_poly.type
_entity_poly.pdbx_seq_one_letter_code
_entity_poly.pdbx_strand_id
1 'polypeptide(L)'
;MTQPRSKIVNTDVTRWYHCISRCVRRAFLIAENHEFDRKAWLDQRLRELDSLFAISVAGYSVMDNHLHLLLRIDPDVADSWTPIQVAERWLQLYPPRVNRKPVTPTQEDFERFAADEQWVKQKRSRLASLSWFMKCLKEPLSRKCNREENCRGTFFEGRYKS
;
A
#
# COMPACT_ATOMS: atom_id res chain seq x y z
N MET A 1 5.79 20.25 -16.32
CA MET A 1 5.55 20.38 -14.86
C MET A 1 4.79 19.17 -14.35
N THR A 2 5.17 18.60 -13.20
CA THR A 2 4.42 17.50 -12.58
C THR A 2 3.16 18.03 -11.91
N GLN A 3 1.98 17.53 -12.30
CA GLN A 3 0.72 17.88 -11.63
C GLN A 3 0.55 17.12 -10.30
N PRO A 4 -0.11 17.72 -9.30
CA PRO A 4 -0.44 17.02 -8.06
C PRO A 4 -1.43 15.88 -8.34
N ARG A 5 -1.23 14.72 -7.72
CA ARG A 5 -2.04 13.51 -7.97
C ARG A 5 -3.54 13.68 -7.70
N SER A 6 -3.91 14.57 -6.77
CA SER A 6 -5.32 14.94 -6.55
C SER A 6 -6.00 15.55 -7.78
N LYS A 7 -5.23 16.01 -8.77
CA LYS A 7 -5.74 16.49 -10.07
C LYS A 7 -5.66 15.44 -11.18
N ILE A 8 -4.99 14.31 -10.94
CA ILE A 8 -4.78 13.23 -11.93
C ILE A 8 -5.73 12.06 -11.65
N VAL A 9 -6.02 11.80 -10.38
CA VAL A 9 -6.93 10.73 -9.96
C VAL A 9 -8.34 11.28 -9.89
N ASN A 10 -9.17 10.92 -10.86
CA ASN A 10 -10.60 11.21 -10.91
C ASN A 10 -11.38 9.92 -11.21
N THR A 11 -12.03 9.38 -10.20
CA THR A 11 -12.80 8.13 -10.27
C THR A 11 -14.10 8.26 -11.07
N ASP A 12 -14.57 9.48 -11.32
CA ASP A 12 -15.74 9.74 -12.17
C ASP A 12 -15.39 9.65 -13.67
N VAL A 13 -14.12 9.81 -14.02
CA VAL A 13 -13.61 9.68 -15.39
C VAL A 13 -13.09 8.26 -15.65
N THR A 14 -12.24 7.75 -14.76
CA THR A 14 -11.73 6.38 -14.85
C THR A 14 -11.41 5.83 -13.45
N ARG A 15 -11.73 4.56 -13.26
CA ARG A 15 -11.37 3.80 -12.06
C ARG A 15 -10.00 3.11 -12.20
N TRP A 16 -9.46 3.01 -13.41
CA TRP A 16 -8.25 2.25 -13.72
C TRP A 16 -7.03 3.15 -13.85
N TYR A 17 -5.94 2.75 -13.18
CA TYR A 17 -4.67 3.49 -13.14
C TYR A 17 -3.47 2.57 -13.31
N HIS A 18 -2.51 2.98 -14.13
CA HIS A 18 -1.25 2.28 -14.34
C HIS A 18 -0.14 2.91 -13.50
N CYS A 19 0.12 2.33 -12.33
CA CYS A 19 1.11 2.83 -11.40
C CYS A 19 2.50 2.25 -11.68
N ILE A 20 3.49 3.12 -11.92
CA ILE A 20 4.88 2.74 -12.19
C ILE A 20 5.80 3.30 -11.09
N SER A 21 6.54 2.44 -10.41
CA SER A 21 7.59 2.82 -9.45
C SER A 21 8.93 2.27 -9.88
N ARG A 22 9.96 3.12 -9.90
CA ARG A 22 11.34 2.71 -10.17
C ARG A 22 12.12 2.51 -8.88
N CYS A 23 13.05 1.56 -8.90
CA CYS A 23 14.08 1.44 -7.89
C CYS A 23 15.12 2.53 -8.07
N VAL A 24 15.68 3.03 -6.97
CA VAL A 24 16.79 3.98 -6.98
C VAL A 24 18.12 3.23 -6.83
N ARG A 25 19.24 3.96 -6.86
CA ARG A 25 20.60 3.40 -6.66
C ARG A 25 20.99 2.31 -7.66
N ARG A 26 20.32 2.24 -8.83
CA ARG A 26 20.47 1.15 -9.81
C ARG A 26 20.23 -0.24 -9.17
N ALA A 27 19.42 -0.31 -8.11
CA ALA A 27 19.03 -1.57 -7.50
C ALA A 27 18.06 -2.32 -8.42
N PHE A 28 18.15 -3.64 -8.39
CA PHE A 28 17.24 -4.54 -9.09
C PHE A 28 16.15 -5.00 -8.14
N LEU A 29 14.88 -4.87 -8.53
CA LEU A 29 13.75 -5.38 -7.75
C LEU A 29 13.76 -6.91 -7.71
N ILE A 30 14.16 -7.54 -8.80
CA ILE A 30 14.37 -8.98 -8.93
C ILE A 30 15.76 -9.16 -9.55
N ALA A 31 16.65 -9.89 -8.88
CA ALA A 31 17.96 -10.27 -9.42
C ALA A 31 18.19 -11.75 -9.16
N GLU A 32 18.89 -12.41 -10.08
CA GLU A 32 19.07 -13.87 -10.12
C GLU A 32 19.82 -14.45 -8.92
N ASN A 33 20.57 -13.62 -8.19
CA ASN A 33 21.46 -14.03 -7.10
C ASN A 33 20.99 -13.56 -5.71
N HIS A 34 19.71 -13.20 -5.56
CA HIS A 34 19.18 -12.88 -4.24
C HIS A 34 18.85 -14.15 -3.46
N GLU A 35 19.37 -14.24 -2.23
CA GLU A 35 19.07 -15.32 -1.28
C GLU A 35 17.58 -15.36 -0.91
N PHE A 36 16.85 -14.26 -1.16
CA PHE A 36 15.44 -14.10 -0.82
C PHE A 36 14.54 -13.94 -2.05
N ASP A 37 13.36 -14.56 -1.99
CA ASP A 37 12.33 -14.43 -3.02
C ASP A 37 11.56 -13.10 -2.90
N ARG A 38 12.14 -12.04 -3.45
CA ARG A 38 11.52 -10.70 -3.54
C ARG A 38 10.20 -10.72 -4.31
N LYS A 39 10.01 -11.65 -5.25
CA LYS A 39 8.76 -11.81 -6.00
C LYS A 39 7.65 -12.32 -5.07
N ALA A 40 7.94 -13.33 -4.25
CA ALA A 40 6.99 -13.82 -3.25
C ALA A 40 6.64 -12.73 -2.22
N TRP A 41 7.60 -11.92 -1.78
CA TRP A 41 7.31 -10.78 -0.89
C TRP A 41 6.37 -9.75 -1.52
N LEU A 42 6.58 -9.45 -2.81
CA LEU A 42 5.74 -8.55 -3.56
C LEU A 42 4.33 -9.13 -3.74
N ASP A 43 4.21 -10.38 -4.19
CA ASP A 43 2.92 -11.05 -4.41
C ASP A 43 2.11 -11.13 -3.10
N GLN A 44 2.73 -11.60 -2.02
CA GLN A 44 2.08 -11.67 -0.70
C GLN A 44 1.59 -10.29 -0.25
N ARG A 45 2.41 -9.25 -0.41
CA ARG A 45 2.03 -7.90 -0.01
C ARG A 45 0.92 -7.32 -0.88
N LEU A 46 0.92 -7.59 -2.19
CA LEU A 46 -0.16 -7.15 -3.08
C LEU A 46 -1.48 -7.82 -2.72
N ARG A 47 -1.49 -9.13 -2.44
CA ARG A 47 -2.70 -9.85 -1.98
C ARG A 47 -3.23 -9.29 -0.67
N GLU A 48 -2.35 -8.99 0.27
CA GLU A 48 -2.73 -8.38 1.54
C GLU A 48 -3.33 -6.98 1.34
N LEU A 49 -2.75 -6.16 0.47
CA LEU A 49 -3.29 -4.82 0.22
C LEU A 49 -4.60 -4.85 -0.58
N ASP A 50 -4.74 -5.77 -1.52
CA ASP A 50 -5.96 -6.00 -2.30
C ASP A 50 -7.15 -6.36 -1.40
N SER A 51 -6.94 -7.14 -0.34
CA SER A 51 -8.00 -7.50 0.61
C SER A 51 -8.36 -6.38 1.60
N LEU A 52 -7.45 -5.43 1.82
CA LEU A 52 -7.59 -4.38 2.84
C LEU A 52 -8.04 -3.03 2.27
N PHE A 53 -7.62 -2.70 1.04
CA PHE A 53 -7.97 -1.44 0.39
C PHE A 53 -9.23 -1.59 -0.46
N ALA A 54 -9.88 -0.46 -0.76
CA ALA A 54 -10.91 -0.38 -1.79
C ALA A 54 -10.24 -0.19 -3.17
N ILE A 55 -9.17 -0.95 -3.41
CA ILE A 55 -8.36 -0.89 -4.61
C ILE A 55 -8.01 -2.32 -5.00
N SER A 56 -8.47 -2.74 -6.17
CA SER A 56 -8.18 -4.07 -6.72
C SER A 56 -6.91 -4.06 -7.57
N VAL A 57 -6.09 -5.10 -7.44
CA VAL A 57 -4.90 -5.35 -8.25
C VAL A 57 -5.29 -6.28 -9.41
N ALA A 58 -5.48 -5.73 -10.61
CA ALA A 58 -5.79 -6.55 -11.78
C ALA A 58 -4.56 -7.26 -12.34
N GLY A 59 -3.38 -6.71 -12.12
CA GLY A 59 -2.14 -7.32 -12.57
C GLY A 59 -0.94 -6.45 -12.26
N TYR A 60 0.24 -7.06 -12.33
CA TYR A 60 1.49 -6.38 -12.16
C TYR A 60 2.57 -7.01 -13.04
N SER A 61 3.55 -6.21 -13.42
CA SER A 61 4.78 -6.71 -14.04
C SER A 61 5.99 -6.16 -13.30
N VAL A 62 7.00 -7.00 -13.20
CA VAL A 62 8.29 -6.64 -12.61
C VAL A 62 9.33 -6.69 -13.72
N MET A 63 9.99 -5.57 -13.91
CA MET A 63 11.20 -5.47 -14.70
C MET A 63 12.38 -5.36 -13.74
N ASP A 64 13.60 -5.40 -14.28
CA ASP A 64 14.87 -5.21 -13.58
C ASP A 64 14.79 -4.20 -12.43
N ASN A 65 14.42 -2.96 -12.72
CA ASN A 65 14.34 -1.88 -11.73
C ASN A 65 12.98 -1.18 -11.68
N HIS A 66 11.94 -1.69 -12.36
CA HIS A 66 10.61 -1.06 -12.38
C HIS A 66 9.53 -2.04 -11.94
N LEU A 67 8.62 -1.53 -11.12
CA LEU A 67 7.36 -2.17 -10.78
C LEU A 67 6.22 -1.46 -11.49
N HIS A 68 5.46 -2.20 -12.29
CA HIS A 68 4.25 -1.74 -12.95
C HIS A 68 3.03 -2.42 -12.33
N LEU A 69 1.99 -1.65 -12.01
CA LEU A 69 0.76 -2.12 -11.36
C LEU A 69 -0.44 -1.59 -12.13
N LEU A 70 -1.38 -2.45 -12.47
CA LEU A 70 -2.70 -2.06 -12.95
C LEU A 70 -3.68 -2.14 -11.79
N LEU A 71 -4.15 -0.98 -11.33
CA LEU A 71 -4.98 -0.85 -10.13
C LEU A 71 -6.35 -0.28 -10.51
N ARG A 72 -7.42 -0.82 -9.92
CA ARG A 72 -8.76 -0.26 -9.98
C ARG A 72 -9.14 0.33 -8.63
N ILE A 73 -9.60 1.57 -8.59
CA ILE A 73 -10.15 2.18 -7.37
C ILE A 73 -11.66 1.94 -7.34
N ASP A 74 -12.19 1.47 -6.22
CA ASP A 74 -13.61 1.20 -6.02
C ASP A 74 -14.18 1.99 -4.84
N PRO A 75 -14.47 3.30 -5.00
CA PRO A 75 -14.98 4.15 -3.92
C PRO A 75 -16.24 3.59 -3.26
N ASP A 76 -17.14 3.03 -4.06
CA ASP A 76 -18.41 2.45 -3.59
C ASP A 76 -18.18 1.33 -2.57
N VAL A 77 -17.10 0.55 -2.72
CA VAL A 77 -16.72 -0.49 -1.77
C VAL A 77 -16.30 0.14 -0.45
N ALA A 78 -15.50 1.21 -0.48
CA ALA A 78 -15.09 1.92 0.73
C ALA A 78 -16.29 2.52 1.48
N ASP A 79 -17.25 3.06 0.75
CA ASP A 79 -18.45 3.70 1.29
C ASP A 79 -19.43 2.69 1.90
N SER A 80 -19.43 1.44 1.41
CA SER A 80 -20.23 0.35 1.97
C SER A 80 -19.74 -0.14 3.35
N TRP A 81 -18.50 0.18 3.75
CA TRP A 81 -17.92 -0.34 4.98
C TRP A 81 -18.47 0.32 6.23
N THR A 82 -18.80 -0.50 7.22
CA THR A 82 -19.11 -0.03 8.57
C THR A 82 -17.88 0.60 9.24
N PRO A 83 -18.06 1.45 10.27
CA PRO A 83 -16.95 2.00 11.05
C PRO A 83 -15.99 0.92 11.60
N ILE A 84 -16.54 -0.20 12.07
CA ILE A 84 -15.76 -1.37 12.55
C ILE A 84 -14.92 -1.95 11.41
N GLN A 85 -15.52 -2.18 10.24
CA GLN A 85 -14.81 -2.71 9.08
C GLN A 85 -13.66 -1.82 8.59
N VAL A 86 -13.79 -0.50 8.75
CA VAL A 86 -12.70 0.46 8.47
C VAL A 86 -11.59 0.32 9.52
N ALA A 87 -11.94 0.20 10.80
CA ALA A 87 -10.99 0.00 11.88
C ALA A 87 -10.21 -1.32 11.73
N GLU A 88 -10.90 -2.43 11.47
CA GLU A 88 -10.30 -3.75 11.21
C GLU A 88 -9.25 -3.68 10.11
N ARG A 89 -9.62 -3.14 8.94
CA ARG A 89 -8.71 -3.02 7.78
C ARG A 89 -7.49 -2.16 8.11
N TRP A 90 -7.71 -1.02 8.75
CA TRP A 90 -6.64 -0.08 9.06
C TRP A 90 -5.67 -0.64 10.11
N LEU A 91 -6.18 -1.29 11.16
CA LEU A 91 -5.35 -1.85 12.23
C LEU A 91 -4.60 -3.12 11.80
N GLN A 92 -5.04 -3.83 10.75
CA GLN A 92 -4.21 -4.87 10.13
C GLN A 92 -2.93 -4.29 9.50
N LEU A 93 -3.02 -3.11 8.88
CA LEU A 93 -1.86 -2.41 8.30
C LEU A 93 -0.98 -1.73 9.36
N TYR A 94 -1.64 -1.16 10.37
CA TYR A 94 -1.03 -0.34 11.42
C TYR A 94 -1.51 -0.81 12.80
N PRO A 95 -1.06 -1.98 13.25
CA PRO A 95 -1.48 -2.53 14.53
C PRO A 95 -1.04 -1.65 15.70
N PRO A 96 -1.79 -1.66 16.81
CA PRO A 96 -1.35 -1.08 18.08
C PRO A 96 0.03 -1.58 18.48
N ARG A 97 0.75 -0.79 19.27
CA ARG A 97 2.10 -1.12 19.72
C ARG A 97 2.20 -1.09 21.23
N VAL A 98 2.73 -2.18 21.79
CA VAL A 98 3.12 -2.29 23.20
C VAL A 98 4.62 -2.50 23.24
N ASN A 99 5.36 -1.70 24.02
CA ASN A 99 6.83 -1.74 24.08
C ASN A 99 7.49 -1.69 22.69
N ARG A 100 6.96 -0.84 21.80
CA ARG A 100 7.38 -0.65 20.40
C ARG A 100 7.15 -1.84 19.46
N LYS A 101 6.62 -2.97 19.95
CA LYS A 101 6.28 -4.14 19.15
C LYS A 101 4.81 -4.11 18.72
N PRO A 102 4.50 -4.45 17.46
CA PRO A 102 3.11 -4.58 17.02
C PRO A 102 2.43 -5.73 17.78
N VAL A 103 1.19 -5.53 18.18
CA VAL A 103 0.33 -6.54 18.80
C VAL A 103 -0.91 -6.77 17.94
N THR A 104 -1.48 -7.98 18.00
CA THR A 104 -2.73 -8.28 17.31
C THR A 104 -3.83 -7.38 17.85
N PRO A 105 -4.53 -6.60 17.01
CA PRO A 105 -5.64 -5.76 17.46
C PRO A 105 -6.74 -6.60 18.09
N THR A 106 -7.31 -6.13 19.19
CA THR A 106 -8.45 -6.78 19.86
C THR A 106 -9.78 -6.22 19.35
N GLN A 107 -10.88 -6.90 19.71
CA GLN A 107 -12.23 -6.39 19.45
C GLN A 107 -12.45 -5.00 20.06
N GLU A 108 -11.93 -4.79 21.28
CA GLU A 108 -11.98 -3.50 21.98
C GLU A 108 -11.21 -2.41 21.21
N ASP A 109 -10.07 -2.75 20.60
CA ASP A 109 -9.36 -1.80 19.74
C ASP A 109 -10.23 -1.37 18.55
N PHE A 110 -10.90 -2.31 17.88
CA PHE A 110 -11.77 -2.01 16.75
C PHE A 110 -12.92 -1.10 17.16
N GLU A 111 -13.61 -1.41 18.24
CA GLU A 111 -14.74 -0.62 18.76
C GLU A 111 -14.31 0.79 19.16
N ARG A 112 -13.17 0.91 19.86
CA ARG A 112 -12.62 2.21 20.28
C ARG A 112 -12.33 3.11 19.08
N PHE A 113 -11.70 2.59 18.02
CA PHE A 113 -11.40 3.40 16.83
C PHE A 113 -12.64 3.62 15.94
N ALA A 114 -13.56 2.67 15.90
CA ALA A 114 -14.81 2.80 15.16
C ALA A 114 -15.76 3.85 15.75
N ALA A 115 -15.67 4.13 17.05
CA ALA A 115 -16.45 5.17 17.71
C ALA A 115 -16.00 6.60 17.36
N ASP A 116 -14.80 6.78 16.81
CA ASP A 116 -14.29 8.09 16.35
C ASP A 116 -14.66 8.32 14.87
N GLU A 117 -15.76 9.00 14.62
CA GLU A 117 -16.27 9.28 13.27
C GLU A 117 -15.26 10.03 12.39
N GLN A 118 -14.52 10.98 12.95
CA GLN A 118 -13.53 11.76 12.20
C GLN A 118 -12.37 10.87 11.78
N TRP A 119 -11.91 10.00 12.69
CA TRP A 119 -10.89 9.00 12.40
C TRP A 119 -11.36 8.03 11.32
N VAL A 120 -12.57 7.49 11.44
CA VAL A 120 -13.16 6.55 10.47
C VAL A 120 -13.24 7.19 9.09
N LYS A 121 -13.78 8.41 8.98
CA LYS A 121 -13.86 9.15 7.71
C LYS A 121 -12.48 9.34 7.09
N GLN A 122 -11.49 9.71 7.90
CA GLN A 122 -10.12 9.86 7.42
C GLN A 122 -9.56 8.53 6.92
N LYS A 123 -9.71 7.42 7.65
CA LYS A 123 -9.12 6.13 7.28
C LYS A 123 -9.81 5.52 6.07
N ARG A 124 -11.13 5.62 5.96
CA ARG A 124 -11.89 5.21 4.77
C ARG A 124 -11.34 5.89 3.51
N SER A 125 -11.15 7.21 3.55
CA SER A 125 -10.54 7.97 2.44
C SER A 125 -9.12 7.50 2.09
N ARG A 126 -8.32 7.14 3.11
CA ARG A 126 -6.97 6.60 2.89
C ARG A 126 -6.99 5.19 2.28
N LEU A 127 -7.89 4.33 2.71
CA LEU A 127 -8.07 2.97 2.19
C LEU A 127 -8.63 2.95 0.75
N ALA A 128 -9.15 4.08 0.25
CA ALA A 128 -9.51 4.28 -1.15
C ALA A 128 -8.45 5.07 -1.95
N SER A 129 -7.30 5.40 -1.35
CA SER A 129 -6.31 6.28 -2.00
C SER A 129 -5.14 5.50 -2.61
N LEU A 130 -4.92 5.67 -3.92
CA LEU A 130 -3.74 5.14 -4.61
C LEU A 130 -2.42 5.53 -3.93
N SER A 131 -2.33 6.75 -3.40
CA SER A 131 -1.11 7.20 -2.74
C SER A 131 -0.83 6.45 -1.44
N TRP A 132 -1.88 6.11 -0.69
CA TRP A 132 -1.74 5.29 0.51
C TRP A 132 -1.46 3.83 0.16
N PHE A 133 -2.14 3.29 -0.86
CA PHE A 133 -1.84 1.95 -1.38
C PHE A 133 -0.37 1.81 -1.76
N MET A 134 0.13 2.72 -2.60
CA MET A 134 1.53 2.71 -3.05
C MET A 134 2.51 2.92 -1.89
N LYS A 135 2.16 3.72 -0.88
CA LYS A 135 2.98 3.87 0.33
C LYS A 135 3.04 2.56 1.12
N CYS A 136 1.89 1.95 1.38
CA CYS A 136 1.77 0.69 2.13
C CYS A 136 2.40 -0.49 1.39
N LEU A 137 2.53 -0.43 0.07
CA LEU A 137 3.29 -1.39 -0.74
C LEU A 137 4.80 -1.15 -0.63
N LYS A 138 5.23 0.08 -0.90
CA LYS A 138 6.66 0.39 -1.10
C LYS A 138 7.46 0.44 0.20
N GLU A 139 6.89 0.93 1.29
CA GLU A 139 7.62 1.10 2.55
C GLU A 139 8.10 -0.25 3.14
N PRO A 140 7.24 -1.28 3.31
CA PRO A 140 7.68 -2.58 3.80
C PRO A 140 8.68 -3.27 2.87
N LEU A 141 8.43 -3.23 1.55
CA LEU A 141 9.35 -3.80 0.57
C LEU A 141 10.71 -3.11 0.59
N SER A 142 10.75 -1.78 0.68
CA SER A 142 12.00 -1.02 0.81
C SER A 142 12.79 -1.44 2.04
N ARG A 143 12.12 -1.61 3.19
CA ARG A 143 12.78 -2.06 4.43
C ARG A 143 13.34 -3.47 4.32
N LYS A 144 12.63 -4.39 3.65
CA LYS A 144 13.10 -5.76 3.43
C LYS A 144 14.31 -5.79 2.49
N CYS A 145 14.21 -5.15 1.32
CA CYS A 145 15.30 -5.11 0.33
C CYS A 145 16.55 -4.41 0.88
N ASN A 146 16.38 -3.29 1.60
CA ASN A 146 17.52 -2.59 2.19
C ASN A 146 18.22 -3.41 3.28
N ARG A 147 17.46 -4.19 4.07
CA ARG A 147 18.03 -5.06 5.10
C ARG A 147 18.84 -6.19 4.47
N GLU A 148 18.30 -6.81 3.43
CA GLU A 148 18.99 -7.82 2.64
C GLU A 148 20.28 -7.26 2.02
N GLU A 149 20.23 -6.06 1.46
CA GLU A 149 21.40 -5.38 0.85
C GLU A 149 22.32 -4.70 1.88
N ASN A 150 22.09 -4.90 3.19
CA ASN A 150 22.85 -4.26 4.28
C ASN A 150 23.02 -2.74 4.10
N CYS A 151 21.99 -2.05 3.61
CA CYS A 151 22.04 -0.64 3.30
C CYS A 151 20.91 0.17 3.98
N ARG A 152 21.01 1.50 3.89
CA ARG A 152 20.02 2.44 4.43
C ARG A 152 19.58 3.40 3.32
N GLY A 153 18.39 3.98 3.48
CA GLY A 153 17.84 4.98 2.56
C GLY A 153 16.58 4.49 1.85
N THR A 154 16.27 5.09 0.71
CA THR A 154 15.08 4.75 -0.07
C THR A 154 15.42 3.66 -1.10
N PHE A 155 14.51 2.70 -1.31
CA PHE A 155 14.66 1.68 -2.34
C PHE A 155 13.94 2.05 -3.64
N PHE A 156 12.77 2.69 -3.53
CA PHE A 156 12.01 3.19 -4.68
C PHE A 156 12.05 4.72 -4.79
N GLU A 157 11.81 5.29 -5.97
CA GLU A 157 11.60 6.72 -6.14
C GLU A 157 10.45 7.24 -5.25
N GLY A 158 10.57 8.47 -4.73
CA GLY A 158 9.53 9.05 -3.86
C GLY A 158 8.16 9.22 -4.53
N ARG A 159 8.14 9.33 -5.87
CA ARG A 159 6.91 9.45 -6.68
C ARG A 159 6.77 8.21 -7.57
N TYR A 160 5.54 7.73 -7.74
CA TYR A 160 5.16 6.81 -8.82
C TYR A 160 4.49 7.60 -9.97
N LYS A 161 4.57 7.10 -11.19
CA LYS A 161 3.76 7.60 -12.33
C LYS A 161 2.43 6.86 -12.35
N SER A 162 1.34 7.53 -12.72
CA SER A 162 -0.03 6.99 -12.77
C SER A 162 -0.77 7.55 -13.96
#